data_AF-A0A842HND9-F1
#
_entry.id   AF-A0A842HND9-F1
#
_cell.length_a   1.000
_cell.length_b   1.000
_cell.length_c   1.000
_cell.angle_alpha   90.00
_cell.angle_beta   90.00
_cell.angle_gamma   90.00
#
_symmetry.space_group_name_H-M   'P 1'
#
loop_
_entity.id
_entity.type
_entity.pdbx_description
1 polymer ?
#
loop_
_entity_poly.entity_id
_entity_poly.type
_entity_poly.pdbx_seq_one_letter_code
_entity_poly.pdbx_strand_id
1 'polypeptide(L)' 'MQLDLTKLAALVRNSHLQGKSMRLPAMSVRELGQLASLLQDPTPSIPTSSITHH' A
#
# COMPACT_ATOMS: atom_id res chain seq x y z
N MET A 1 16.60 13.66 -1.26
CA MET A 1 16.17 12.41 -0.58
C MET A 1 14.98 11.89 -1.37
N GLN A 2 15.13 10.75 -2.06
CA GLN A 2 14.08 10.21 -2.92
C GLN A 2 13.05 9.47 -2.06
N LEU A 3 11.79 9.92 -2.09
CA LEU A 3 10.72 9.33 -1.29
C LEU A 3 10.26 8.04 -1.98
N ASP A 4 10.52 6.89 -1.36
CA ASP A 4 10.05 5.59 -1.86
C ASP A 4 8.53 5.45 -1.61
N LEU A 5 7.72 5.76 -2.63
CA LEU A 5 6.25 5.71 -2.55
C LEU A 5 5.71 4.33 -2.17
N THR A 6 6.38 3.25 -2.59
CA THR A 6 6.01 1.87 -2.23
C THR A 6 6.17 1.60 -0.73
N LYS A 7 7.27 2.07 -0.13
CA LYS A 7 7.50 1.94 1.31
C LYS A 7 6.50 2.78 2.10
N LEU A 8 6.19 3.97 1.59
CA LEU A 8 5.18 4.83 2.19
C LEU A 8 3.78 4.17 2.15
N ALA A 9 3.40 3.55 1.03
CA ALA A 9 2.14 2.82 0.91
C ALA A 9 2.05 1.68 1.94
N ALA A 10 3.14 0.93 2.14
CA ALA A 10 3.21 -0.13 3.14
C ALA A 10 3.08 0.43 4.58
N LEU A 11 3.72 1.55 4.88
CA LEU A 11 3.60 2.22 6.18
C LEU A 11 2.19 2.75 6.44
N VAL A 12 1.55 3.33 5.42
CA VAL A 12 0.17 3.82 5.49
C VAL A 12 -0.80 2.65 5.73
N ARG A 13 -0.65 1.54 5.00
CA ARG A 13 -1.43 0.31 5.23
C ARG A 13 -1.24 -0.23 6.63
N ASN A 14 0.00 -0.34 7.10
CA ASN A 14 0.28 -0.84 8.45
C ASN A 14 -0.30 0.08 9.54
N SER A 15 -0.21 1.41 9.36
CA SER A 15 -0.81 2.38 10.27
C SER A 15 -2.33 2.24 10.32
N HIS A 16 -2.96 2.05 9.15
CA HIS A 16 -4.40 1.79 9.03
C HIS A 16 -4.82 0.51 9.77
N LEU A 17 -4.08 -0.60 9.59
CA LEU A 17 -4.32 -1.85 10.31
C LEU A 17 -4.16 -1.71 11.83
N GLN A 18 -3.26 -0.83 12.29
CA GLN A 18 -3.08 -0.51 13.71
C GLN A 18 -4.12 0.47 14.25
N GLY A 19 -5.07 0.96 13.43
CA GLY A 19 -6.04 1.98 13.83
C GLY A 19 -5.41 3.35 14.08
N LYS A 20 -4.20 3.61 13.56
CA LYS A 20 -3.46 4.85 13.75
C LYS A 20 -3.54 5.73 12.52
N SER A 21 -3.86 7.01 12.73
CA SER A 21 -3.77 8.02 11.69
C SER A 21 -2.32 8.45 11.47
N MET A 22 -1.84 8.39 10.24
CA MET A 22 -0.49 8.83 9.84
C MET A 22 -0.59 10.14 9.06
N ARG A 23 0.27 11.11 9.37
CA ARG A 23 0.45 12.29 8.50
C ARG A 23 1.35 11.92 7.33
N LEU A 24 0.84 12.15 6.13
CA LEU A 24 1.61 12.02 4.91
C LEU A 24 2.61 13.18 4.80
N PRO A 25 3.85 12.92 4.33
CA PRO A 25 4.83 13.97 4.06
C PRO A 25 4.38 14.87 2.92
N ALA A 26 5.00 16.05 2.78
CA ALA A 26 4.74 16.92 1.64
C ALA A 26 5.15 16.21 0.35
N MET A 27 4.22 16.10 -0.59
CA MET A 27 4.37 15.36 -1.83
C MET A 27 3.55 16.03 -2.94
N SER A 28 4.00 15.85 -4.18
CA SER A 28 3.36 16.43 -5.36
C SER A 28 2.05 15.73 -5.69
N VAL A 29 1.15 16.38 -6.43
CA VAL A 29 -0.11 15.78 -6.90
C VAL A 29 0.13 14.47 -7.67
N ARG A 30 1.22 14.41 -8.46
CA ARG A 30 1.64 13.17 -9.15
C ARG A 30 1.97 12.04 -8.18
N GLU A 31 2.72 12.34 -7.12
CA GLU A 31 3.11 11.37 -6.10
C GLU A 31 1.90 10.89 -5.29
N LEU A 32 0.96 11.79 -4.98
CA LEU A 32 -0.33 11.44 -4.37
C LEU A 32 -1.14 10.49 -5.26
N GLY A 33 -1.22 10.77 -6.56
CA GLY A 33 -1.91 9.89 -7.51
C GLY A 33 -1.29 8.50 -7.56
N GLN A 34 0.04 8.41 -7.57
CA GLN A 34 0.75 7.13 -7.53
C GLN A 34 0.53 6.40 -6.20
N LEU A 35 0.60 7.10 -5.06
CA LEU A 35 0.34 6.52 -3.74
C LEU A 35 -1.10 6.02 -3.62
N ALA A 36 -2.08 6.80 -4.10
CA ALA A 36 -3.48 6.40 -4.12
C ALA A 36 -3.67 5.13 -4.96
N SER A 37 -3.06 5.06 -6.15
CA SER A 37 -3.11 3.87 -7.00
C SER A 37 -2.50 2.63 -6.33
N LEU A 38 -1.41 2.79 -5.57
CA LEU A 38 -0.77 1.70 -4.80
C LEU A 38 -1.62 1.24 -3.61
N LEU A 39 -2.37 2.15 -3.00
CA LEU A 39 -3.25 1.84 -1.86
C LEU A 39 -4.57 1.20 -2.31
N GLN A 40 -5.10 1.62 -3.47
CA GLN A 40 -6.39 1.22 -4.01
C GLN A 40 -6.42 -0.23 -4.53
N ASP A 41 -5.26 -0.83 -4.84
CA ASP A 41 -5.19 -2.24 -5.26
C ASP A 41 -5.57 -3.18 -4.09
N PRO A 42 -6.76 -3.80 -4.09
CA PRO A 42 -7.25 -4.57 -2.96
C PRO A 42 -6.71 -6.00 -2.93
N THR A 43 -5.84 -6.38 -3.87
CA THR A 43 -5.35 -7.75 -3.98
C THR A 43 -4.00 -7.91 -3.29
N PRO A 44 -3.92 -8.51 -2.10
CA PRO A 44 -2.80 -9.38 -1.85
C PRO A 44 -2.91 -10.46 -2.94
N SER A 45 -1.96 -10.49 -3.87
CA SER A 45 -1.74 -11.64 -4.73
C SER A 45 -1.33 -12.81 -3.83
N ILE A 46 -2.31 -13.41 -3.16
CA ILE A 46 -2.21 -14.73 -2.58
C ILE A 46 -2.23 -15.62 -3.82
N PRO A 47 -1.13 -16.30 -4.20
CA PRO A 47 -1.27 -17.43 -5.09
C PRO A 47 -2.10 -18.45 -4.31
N THR A 48 -3.42 -18.45 -4.53
CA THR A 48 -4.24 -19.62 -4.27
C THR A 48 -3.79 -20.67 -5.28
N SER A 49 -2.63 -21.28 -5.04
CA SER A 49 -2.34 -22.60 -5.55
C SER A 49 -3.33 -23.51 -4.84
N SER A 50 -4.46 -23.73 -5.49
CA SER A 50 -5.48 -24.68 -5.11
C SER A 50 -4.81 -26.00 -4.72
N ILE A 51 -4.92 -26.35 -3.44
CA ILE A 51 -4.87 -27.74 -2.99
C ILE A 51 -6.05 -28.43 -3.69
N THR A 52 -5.76 -29.25 -4.68
CA THR A 52 -6.70 -30.27 -5.17
C THR A 52 -6.15 -31.62 -4.75
N HIS A 53 -6.78 -32.20 -3.73
CA HIS A 53 -6.75 -33.63 -3.46
C HIS A 53 -7.36 -34.38 -4.66
N HIS A 54 -6.63 -35.34 -5.22
CA HIS A 54 -7.20 -36.59 -5.73
C HIS A 54 -6.12 -37.67 -5.84
#